data_AF-A0A392QTA5-F1
#
_entry.id   AF-A0A392QTA5-F1
#
_cell.length_a   1.000
_cell.length_b   1.000
_cell.length_c   1.000
_cell.angle_alpha   90.00
_cell.angle_beta   90.00
_cell.angle_gamma   90.00
#
_symmetry.space_group_name_H-M   'P 1'
#
loop_
_entity.id
_entity.type
_entity.pdbx_description
1 polymer ?
#
loop_
_entity_poly.entity_id
_entity_poly.type
_entity_poly.pdbx_seq_one_letter_code
_entity_poly.pdbx_strand_id
1 'polypeptide(L)' 'LALGLSASGPLKLEDVKIAYRTCALKWHPDRHQGSSKVIAEEKFKHCSAAYQSLCDKLAVN' A
#
# COMPACT_ATOMS: atom_id res chain seq x y z
N LEU A 1 -8.25 -2.26 -7.52
CA LEU A 1 -7.29 -1.18 -7.87
C LEU A 1 -6.81 -0.39 -6.63
N ALA A 2 -6.55 -1.03 -5.49
CA ALA A 2 -6.27 -0.31 -4.23
C ALA A 2 -4.87 0.34 -4.15
N LEU A 3 -3.94 -0.04 -5.02
CA LEU A 3 -2.56 0.46 -5.05
C LEU A 3 -2.24 1.27 -6.32
N GLY A 4 -3.21 1.50 -7.21
CA GLY A 4 -2.97 2.21 -8.48
C GLY A 4 -2.04 1.49 -9.46
N LEU A 5 -1.62 0.25 -9.14
CA LEU A 5 -0.77 -0.55 -9.99
C LEU A 5 -1.62 -1.14 -11.13
N SER A 6 -1.32 -0.70 -12.35
CA SER A 6 -1.92 -1.23 -13.57
C SER A 6 -1.54 -2.70 -13.73
N ALA A 7 -2.52 -3.59 -13.83
CA ALA A 7 -2.34 -5.04 -13.93
C ALA A 7 -1.82 -5.50 -15.31
N SER A 8 -0.96 -4.72 -15.97
CA SER A 8 -0.56 -4.91 -17.38
C SER A 8 0.95 -5.14 -17.60
N GLY A 9 1.69 -5.55 -16.57
CA GLY A 9 3.10 -5.94 -16.68
C GLY A 9 3.53 -6.83 -15.51
N PRO A 10 4.75 -7.42 -15.54
CA PRO A 10 5.26 -8.17 -14.40
C PRO A 10 5.37 -7.20 -13.23
N LEU A 11 4.40 -7.28 -12.32
CA LEU A 11 4.49 -6.61 -11.02
C LEU A 11 5.80 -7.08 -10.40
N LYS A 12 6.68 -6.15 -10.02
CA LYS A 12 7.91 -6.49 -9.31
C LYS A 12 7.76 -6.15 -7.85
N LEU A 13 8.52 -6.84 -7.01
CA LEU A 13 8.63 -6.55 -5.58
C LEU A 13 8.98 -5.07 -5.32
N GLU A 14 9.72 -4.44 -6.24
CA GLU A 14 10.02 -3.01 -6.26
C GLU A 14 8.75 -2.14 -6.37
N ASP A 15 7.85 -2.42 -7.31
CA ASP A 15 6.58 -1.70 -7.46
C ASP A 15 5.72 -1.77 -6.20
N VAL A 16 5.66 -2.96 -5.58
CA VAL A 16 4.89 -3.16 -4.35
C VAL A 16 5.51 -2.37 -3.19
N LYS A 17 6.85 -2.33 -3.09
CA LYS A 17 7.57 -1.49 -2.11
C LYS A 17 7.34 0.00 -2.36
N ILE A 18 7.35 0.46 -3.61
CA ILE A 18 7.10 1.86 -3.98
C ILE A 18 5.66 2.25 -3.63
N ALA A 19 4.69 1.42 -3.96
CA ALA A 19 3.28 1.65 -3.64
C ALA A 19 3.04 1.69 -2.12
N TYR A 20 3.66 0.77 -1.37
CA TYR A 20 3.62 0.78 0.10
C TYR A 20 4.24 2.05 0.69
N ARG A 21 5.42 2.46 0.22
CA ARG A 21 6.10 3.68 0.65
C ARG A 21 5.23 4.92 0.39
N THR A 22 4.62 4.99 -0.79
CA THR A 22 3.72 6.09 -1.17
C THR A 22 2.49 6.12 -0.27
N CYS A 23 1.93 4.95 0.05
CA CYS A 23 0.77 4.83 0.92
C CYS A 23 1.11 5.21 2.37
N ALA A 24 2.27 4.79 2.89
CA ALA A 24 2.76 5.15 4.23
C ALA A 24 2.99 6.66 4.36
N LEU A 25 3.60 7.30 3.36
CA LEU A 25 3.77 8.77 3.32
C LEU A 25 2.44 9.51 3.20
N LYS A 26 1.46 8.93 2.49
CA LYS A 26 0.14 9.53 2.30
C LYS A 26 -0.72 9.46 3.55
N TRP A 27 -0.58 8.40 4.36
CA TRP A 27 -1.35 8.15 5.58
C TRP A 27 -0.54 8.34 6.86
N HIS A 28 0.62 9.00 6.81
CA HIS A 28 1.48 9.19 7.96
C HIS A 28 0.78 10.02 9.05
N PRO A 29 0.79 9.61 10.34
CA PRO A 29 0.05 10.29 11.41
C PRO A 29 0.49 11.74 11.63
N ASP A 30 1.73 12.11 11.29
CA ASP A 30 2.22 13.50 11.28
C ASP A 30 1.38 14.41 10.36
N ARG A 31 0.87 13.85 9.26
CA ARG A 31 0.04 14.57 8.28
C ARG A 31 -1.46 14.46 8.56
N HIS A 32 -1.87 13.59 9.50
CA HIS A 32 -3.27 13.28 9.78
C HIS A 32 -3.57 13.47 11.26
N GLN A 33 -4.19 14.61 11.57
CA GLN A 33 -4.60 15.00 12.93
C GLN A 33 -6.12 14.92 13.09
N GLY A 34 -6.59 14.58 14.29
CA GLY A 34 -8.01 14.45 14.62
C GLY A 34 -8.69 13.27 13.89
N SER A 35 -9.87 13.49 13.33
CA SER A 35 -10.71 12.45 12.70
C SER A 35 -10.08 11.78 11.48
N SER A 36 -9.13 12.44 10.81
CA SER A 36 -8.43 11.86 9.66
C SER A 36 -7.47 10.72 10.05
N LYS A 37 -7.06 10.64 11.32
CA LYS A 37 -6.21 9.55 11.80
C LYS A 37 -6.88 8.18 11.65
N VAL A 38 -8.19 8.10 11.88
CA VAL A 38 -8.97 6.85 11.73
C VAL A 38 -8.98 6.39 10.28
N ILE A 39 -9.22 7.31 9.34
CA ILE A 39 -9.19 7.03 7.90
C ILE A 39 -7.77 6.63 7.45
N ALA A 40 -6.76 7.31 7.97
CA ALA A 40 -5.37 7.01 7.70
C ALA A 40 -4.98 5.60 8.17
N GLU A 41 -5.42 5.20 9.36
CA GLU A 41 -5.14 3.87 9.92
C GLU A 41 -5.85 2.76 9.12
N GLU A 42 -7.13 2.96 8.76
CA GLU A 42 -7.85 2.01 7.90
C GLU A 42 -7.17 1.84 6.53
N LYS A 43 -6.79 2.96 5.90
CA LYS A 43 -6.15 2.94 4.58
C LYS A 43 -4.74 2.36 4.65
N PHE A 44 -4.00 2.60 5.73
CA PHE A 44 -2.70 2.01 5.99
C PHE A 44 -2.79 0.49 6.17
N LYS A 45 -3.79 -0.01 6.93
CA LYS A 45 -4.11 -1.45 7.02
C LYS A 45 -4.42 -2.03 5.66
N HIS A 46 -5.26 -1.36 4.87
CA HIS A 46 -5.62 -1.82 3.52
C HIS A 46 -4.41 -1.92 2.58
N CYS A 47 -3.52 -0.92 2.62
CA CYS A 47 -2.29 -0.94 1.85
C CYS A 47 -1.32 -2.03 2.31
N SER A 48 -1.21 -2.26 3.63
CA SER A 48 -0.38 -3.33 4.18
C SER A 48 -0.91 -4.72 3.80
N ALA A 49 -2.23 -4.94 3.87
CA ALA A 49 -2.86 -6.19 3.46
C ALA A 49 -2.66 -6.45 1.96
N ALA A 50 -2.84 -5.42 1.12
CA ALA A 50 -2.59 -5.53 -0.31
C ALA A 50 -1.11 -5.80 -0.62
N TYR A 51 -0.18 -5.15 0.10
CA TYR A 51 1.26 -5.42 -0.01
C TYR A 51 1.59 -6.87 0.34
N GLN A 52 1.06 -7.39 1.45
CA GLN A 52 1.28 -8.77 1.89
C GLN A 52 0.79 -9.77 0.84
N SER A 53 -0.44 -9.62 0.35
CA SER A 53 -1.01 -10.50 -0.67
C SER A 53 -0.27 -10.43 -2.00
N LEU A 54 0.24 -9.25 -2.38
CA LEU A 54 1.03 -9.11 -3.60
C LEU A 54 2.43 -9.71 -3.43
N CYS A 55 3.10 -9.46 -2.29
CA CYS A 55 4.41 -10.01 -2.00
C CYS A 55 4.39 -11.55 -1.99
N ASP A 56 3.34 -12.15 -1.42
CA ASP A 56 3.10 -13.59 -1.46
C ASP A 56 2.95 -14.10 -2.89
N LYS A 57 2.07 -13.48 -3.68
CA LYS A 57 1.88 -13.84 -5.10
C LYS A 57 3.14 -13.68 -5.96
N LEU A 58 4.00 -12.73 -5.60
CA LEU A 58 5.26 -12.44 -6.31
C LEU A 58 6.40 -13.36 -5.90
N ALA A 59 6.39 -13.86 -4.66
CA ALA A 59 7.42 -14.78 -4.16
C ALA A 59 7.24 -16.21 -4.69
N VAL A 60 6.05 -16.55 -5.20
CA VAL A 60 5.69 -17.89 -5.70
C VAL A 60 5.95 -18.05 -7.21
N ASN A 61 6.51 -17.05 -7.90
CA ASN A 61 6.67 -17.08 -9.37
C ASN A 61 8.12 -17.02 -9.84
#